data_AF-A0A7X7P6I5-F1
#
_entry.id   AF-A0A7X7P6I5-F1
#
_cell.length_a   1.000
_cell.length_b   1.000
_cell.length_c   1.000
_cell.angle_alpha   90.00
_cell.angle_beta   90.00
_cell.angle_gamma   90.00
#
_symmetry.space_group_name_H-M   'P 1'
#
loop_
_entity.id
_entity.type
_entity.pdbx_description
1 polymer ?
#
loop_
_entity_poly.entity_id
_entity_poly.type
_entity_poly.pdbx_seq_one_letter_code
_entity_poly.pdbx_strand_id
1 'polypeptide(L)'
;MKRLTGWILIVFCSILLLIFAFVLVTVVQGVIFKGAEIQMTLKEIISSILGFIIVISLLLIGLKNGVNRVKKEKVLKIKEYTKDLNIELTGIIEYTDYRNLILGLSFKKPIYLVVVGTMLLLLLSFLVNSENMTNQFGSNYILLIFIGIFLFSPFLTLVNIKRQYDTSRILQEKFKYYLTNESIRIKSETLDSVQKWEHFDQVRETKRFFLFYHGKTITTILDKRMFSEKDLQEFHIFTKSLK
;
A
#
# COMPACT_ATOMS: atom_id res chain seq x y z
N MET A 1 6.53 -11.55 5.73
CA MET A 1 5.69 -10.45 6.31
C MET A 1 4.52 -9.92 5.45
N LYS A 2 4.43 -10.22 4.13
CA LYS A 2 3.16 -10.01 3.39
C LYS A 2 2.02 -10.82 4.00
N ARG A 3 2.35 -12.01 4.51
CA ARG A 3 1.50 -12.85 5.34
C ARG A 3 1.00 -12.12 6.59
N LEU A 4 1.89 -11.48 7.35
CA LEU A 4 1.53 -10.68 8.52
C LEU A 4 0.63 -9.49 8.17
N THR A 5 0.96 -8.71 7.13
CA THR A 5 0.08 -7.59 6.71
C THR A 5 -1.24 -8.07 6.10
N GLY A 6 -1.27 -9.24 5.48
CA GLY A 6 -2.47 -9.94 5.06
C GLY A 6 -3.33 -10.36 6.26
N TRP A 7 -2.72 -10.97 7.27
CA TRP A 7 -3.37 -11.35 8.53
C TRP A 7 -3.88 -10.13 9.29
N ILE A 8 -3.10 -9.06 9.41
CA ILE A 8 -3.53 -7.80 10.03
C ILE A 8 -4.75 -7.25 9.29
N LEU A 9 -4.73 -7.24 7.95
CA LEU A 9 -5.85 -6.78 7.14
C LEU A 9 -7.09 -7.68 7.32
N ILE A 10 -6.90 -9.01 7.36
CA ILE A 10 -7.98 -9.97 7.64
C ILE A 10 -8.57 -9.72 9.02
N VAL A 11 -7.75 -9.71 10.07
CA VAL A 11 -8.19 -9.52 11.46
C VAL A 11 -8.89 -8.18 11.61
N PHE A 12 -8.32 -7.10 11.08
CA PHE A 12 -8.92 -5.77 11.14
C PHE A 12 -10.27 -5.71 10.41
N CYS A 13 -10.35 -6.21 9.18
CA CYS A 13 -11.61 -6.23 8.43
C CYS A 13 -12.66 -7.14 9.10
N SER A 14 -12.26 -8.29 9.64
CA SER A 14 -13.16 -9.21 10.35
C SER A 14 -13.69 -8.60 11.64
N ILE A 15 -12.85 -7.92 12.44
CA ILE A 15 -13.29 -7.24 13.67
C ILE A 15 -14.28 -6.13 13.33
N LEU A 16 -13.99 -5.32 12.30
CA LEU A 16 -14.91 -4.27 11.87
C LEU A 16 -16.24 -4.85 11.39
N LEU A 17 -16.22 -5.92 10.59
CA LEU A 17 -17.45 -6.61 10.16
C LEU A 17 -18.26 -7.14 11.36
N LEU A 18 -17.60 -7.66 12.40
CA LEU A 18 -18.25 -8.14 13.61
C LEU A 18 -18.88 -7.00 14.42
N ILE A 19 -18.17 -5.88 14.59
CA ILE A 19 -18.73 -4.66 15.22
C ILE A 19 -19.95 -4.18 14.43
N PHE A 20 -19.86 -4.13 13.10
CA PHE A 20 -20.96 -3.75 12.23
C PHE A 20 -22.16 -4.69 12.36
N ALA A 21 -21.94 -6.00 12.40
CA ALA A 21 -23.00 -6.98 12.61
C ALA A 21 -23.69 -6.79 13.96
N PHE A 22 -22.93 -6.52 15.03
CA PHE A 22 -23.47 -6.25 16.36
C PHE A 22 -24.34 -4.98 16.37
N VAL A 23 -23.84 -3.88 15.79
CA VAL A 23 -24.61 -2.64 15.66
C VAL A 23 -25.91 -2.89 14.90
N LEU A 24 -25.85 -3.63 13.79
CA LEU A 24 -27.05 -3.95 13.01
C LEU A 24 -28.08 -4.75 13.80
N VAL A 25 -27.65 -5.74 14.60
CA VAL A 25 -28.54 -6.49 15.51
C VAL A 25 -29.19 -5.56 16.53
N THR A 26 -28.43 -4.68 17.17
CA THR A 26 -28.97 -3.75 18.19
C THR A 26 -29.96 -2.75 17.59
N VAL A 27 -29.68 -2.22 16.39
CA VAL A 27 -30.56 -1.30 15.68
C VAL A 27 -31.85 -2.01 15.27
N VAL A 28 -31.74 -3.21 14.69
CA VAL A 28 -32.92 -4.00 14.29
C VAL A 28 -33.79 -4.35 15.51
N GLN A 29 -33.17 -4.74 16.63
CA GLN A 29 -33.92 -4.95 17.88
C GLN A 29 -34.61 -3.67 18.36
N GLY A 30 -33.93 -2.53 18.37
CA GLY A 30 -34.53 -1.25 18.77
C GLY A 30 -35.73 -0.86 17.89
N VAL A 31 -35.63 -1.10 16.58
CA VAL A 31 -36.73 -0.84 15.62
C VAL A 31 -37.89 -1.82 15.81
N ILE A 32 -37.63 -3.12 15.99
CA ILE A 32 -38.68 -4.14 16.12
C ILE A 32 -39.45 -3.99 17.44
N PHE A 33 -38.74 -3.80 18.55
CA PHE A 33 -39.36 -3.80 19.88
C PHE A 33 -40.06 -2.49 20.24
N LYS A 34 -40.15 -1.52 19.32
CA LYS A 34 -40.82 -0.20 19.48
C LYS A 34 -40.43 0.60 20.74
N GLY A 35 -39.45 0.14 21.52
CA GLY A 35 -39.05 0.74 22.78
C GLY A 35 -38.20 2.00 22.63
N ALA A 36 -37.72 2.26 21.41
CA ALA A 36 -37.09 3.53 21.06
C ALA A 36 -37.96 4.20 20.00
N GLU A 37 -38.54 5.37 20.33
CA GLU A 37 -39.12 6.29 19.34
C GLU A 37 -38.01 6.84 18.45
N ILE A 38 -37.47 5.99 17.58
CA ILE A 38 -36.51 6.40 16.57
C ILE A 38 -37.32 7.12 15.49
N GLN A 39 -37.55 8.42 15.67
CA GLN A 39 -38.07 9.30 14.63
C GLN A 39 -36.98 9.55 13.58
N MET A 40 -36.64 8.52 12.81
CA MET A 40 -35.78 8.70 11.63
C MET A 40 -36.64 8.97 10.41
N THR A 41 -36.26 9.98 9.63
CA THR A 41 -36.91 10.23 8.34
C THR A 41 -36.57 9.11 7.35
N LEU A 42 -37.44 8.85 6.37
CA LEU A 42 -37.18 7.86 5.31
C LEU A 42 -35.84 8.11 4.59
N LYS A 43 -35.45 9.39 4.45
CA LYS A 43 -34.17 9.80 3.84
C LYS A 43 -32.98 9.36 4.70
N GLU A 44 -33.04 9.51 6.02
CA GLU A 44 -32.00 9.07 6.94
C GLU A 44 -31.83 7.55 6.91
N ILE A 45 -32.95 6.81 6.85
CA ILE A 45 -32.94 5.35 6.75
C ILE A 45 -32.25 4.90 5.47
N ILE A 46 -32.64 5.46 4.31
CA ILE A 46 -32.05 5.10 3.02
C ILE A 46 -30.56 5.47 2.98
N SER A 47 -30.19 6.66 3.44
CA SER A 47 -28.80 7.10 3.46
C SER A 47 -27.92 6.21 4.35
N SER A 48 -28.45 5.83 5.51
CA SER A 48 -27.77 4.91 6.43
C SER A 48 -27.56 3.54 5.79
N ILE A 49 -28.60 2.95 5.18
CA ILE A 49 -28.52 1.66 4.48
C ILE A 49 -27.47 1.72 3.37
N LEU A 50 -27.45 2.79 2.56
CA LEU A 50 -26.48 2.95 1.50
C LEU A 50 -25.04 3.04 2.04
N GLY A 51 -24.85 3.81 3.13
CA GLY A 51 -23.59 3.85 3.86
C GLY A 51 -23.15 2.45 4.31
N PHE A 52 -24.03 1.69 4.95
CA PHE A 52 -23.75 0.32 5.40
C PHE A 52 -23.27 -0.59 4.25
N ILE A 53 -23.96 -0.56 3.10
CA ILE A 53 -23.59 -1.36 1.92
C ILE A 53 -22.18 -0.99 1.43
N ILE A 54 -21.84 0.30 1.38
CA ILE A 54 -20.52 0.77 0.97
C ILE A 54 -19.44 0.27 1.95
N VAL A 55 -19.66 0.36 3.27
CA VAL A 55 -18.68 -0.12 4.26
C VAL A 55 -18.43 -1.61 4.10
N ILE A 56 -19.50 -2.40 4.06
CA ILE A 56 -19.43 -3.85 3.97
C ILE A 56 -18.69 -4.24 2.68
N SER A 57 -19.00 -3.58 1.55
CA SER A 57 -18.32 -3.82 0.28
C SER A 57 -16.81 -3.55 0.38
N LEU A 58 -16.41 -2.43 1.00
CA LEU A 58 -14.99 -2.10 1.19
C LEU A 58 -14.29 -3.07 2.14
N LEU A 59 -14.95 -3.50 3.22
CA LEU A 59 -14.41 -4.48 4.16
C LEU A 59 -14.24 -5.86 3.51
N LEU A 60 -15.19 -6.30 2.69
CA LEU A 60 -15.09 -7.54 1.92
C LEU A 60 -13.96 -7.49 0.89
N ILE A 61 -13.78 -6.35 0.20
CA ILE A 61 -12.64 -6.14 -0.70
C ILE A 61 -11.31 -6.18 0.08
N GLY A 62 -11.26 -5.55 1.26
CA GLY A 62 -10.13 -5.61 2.18
C GLY A 62 -9.78 -7.03 2.60
N LEU A 63 -10.79 -7.81 3.03
CA LEU A 63 -10.66 -9.21 3.42
C LEU A 63 -10.14 -10.06 2.26
N LYS A 64 -10.76 -9.96 1.07
CA LYS A 64 -10.34 -10.67 -0.15
C LYS A 64 -8.88 -10.36 -0.49
N ASN A 65 -8.49 -9.10 -0.41
CA ASN A 65 -7.10 -8.67 -0.63
C ASN A 65 -6.14 -9.22 0.43
N GLY A 66 -6.57 -9.30 1.69
CA GLY A 66 -5.81 -9.89 2.79
C GLY A 66 -5.56 -11.38 2.55
N VAL A 67 -6.61 -12.14 2.24
CA VAL A 67 -6.52 -13.58 1.93
C VAL A 67 -5.60 -13.83 0.74
N ASN A 68 -5.73 -13.05 -0.33
CA ASN A 68 -4.86 -13.17 -1.51
C ASN A 68 -3.38 -12.88 -1.20
N ARG A 69 -3.08 -12.07 -0.18
CA ARG A 69 -1.72 -11.80 0.27
C ARG A 69 -1.15 -12.91 1.14
N VAL A 70 -2.00 -13.63 1.90
CA VAL A 70 -1.60 -14.80 2.68
C VAL A 70 -1.31 -16.01 1.77
N LYS A 71 -2.07 -16.18 0.68
CA LYS A 71 -1.90 -17.33 -0.24
C LYS A 71 -0.68 -17.25 -1.18
N LYS A 72 -0.03 -16.09 -1.33
CA LYS A 72 1.12 -15.92 -2.25
C LYS A 72 2.46 -16.04 -1.52
N GLU A 73 2.90 -17.28 -1.29
CA GLU A 73 4.32 -17.61 -1.11
C GLU A 73 4.68 -18.58 -2.25
N LYS A 74 5.22 -18.04 -3.34
CA LYS A 74 5.98 -18.84 -4.29
C LYS A 74 7.42 -18.73 -3.85
N VAL A 75 7.99 -19.84 -3.38
CA VAL A 75 9.44 -20.01 -3.31
C VAL A 75 9.93 -19.90 -4.75
N LEU A 76 10.91 -19.02 -4.99
CA LEU A 76 11.46 -18.80 -6.32
C LEU A 76 12.04 -20.14 -6.80
N LYS A 77 11.53 -20.65 -7.92
CA LYS A 77 12.13 -21.82 -8.56
C LYS A 77 12.93 -21.29 -9.73
N ILE A 78 14.24 -21.20 -9.54
CA ILE A 78 15.16 -20.80 -10.60
C ILE A 78 14.92 -21.73 -11.78
N LYS A 79 14.32 -21.20 -12.85
CA LYS A 79 14.43 -21.84 -14.15
C LYS A 79 15.81 -21.51 -14.68
N GLU A 80 16.55 -22.51 -15.14
CA GLU A 80 17.87 -22.29 -15.72
C GLU A 80 17.77 -21.27 -16.87
N TYR A 81 18.43 -20.14 -16.68
CA TYR A 81 18.64 -19.15 -17.72
C TYR A 81 19.96 -19.51 -18.42
N THR A 82 19.89 -19.89 -19.69
CA THR A 82 21.00 -20.53 -20.41
C THR A 82 21.94 -19.56 -21.12
N LYS A 83 21.64 -18.26 -21.12
CA LYS A 83 22.48 -17.22 -21.75
C LYS A 83 23.38 -16.56 -20.70
N ASP A 84 24.52 -16.04 -21.14
CA ASP A 84 25.41 -15.26 -20.29
C ASP A 84 24.91 -13.81 -20.23
N LEU A 85 24.42 -13.39 -19.06
CA LEU A 85 24.01 -12.03 -18.79
C LEU A 85 25.27 -11.23 -18.45
N ASN A 86 25.57 -10.21 -19.24
CA ASN A 86 26.63 -9.26 -18.95
C ASN A 86 26.18 -7.87 -19.39
N ILE A 87 25.51 -7.15 -18.48
CA ILE A 87 24.96 -5.82 -18.75
C ILE A 87 25.61 -4.82 -17.80
N GLU A 88 26.25 -3.80 -18.36
CA GLU A 88 26.72 -2.63 -17.61
C GLU A 88 25.72 -1.48 -17.77
N LEU A 89 25.22 -0.97 -16.64
CA LEU A 89 24.31 0.16 -16.62
C LEU A 89 24.94 1.30 -15.86
N THR A 90 24.62 2.52 -16.25
CA THR A 90 25.03 3.70 -15.49
C THR A 90 23.89 4.69 -15.40
N GLY A 91 23.63 5.22 -14.22
CA GLY A 91 22.61 6.27 -14.07
C GLY A 91 22.44 6.79 -12.66
N ILE A 92 21.61 7.81 -12.55
CA ILE A 92 21.22 8.46 -11.30
C ILE A 92 19.71 8.34 -11.13
N ILE A 93 19.25 8.20 -9.89
CA ILE A 93 17.82 8.24 -9.57
C ILE A 93 17.46 9.67 -9.21
N GLU A 94 16.71 10.34 -10.08
CA GLU A 94 16.23 11.69 -9.82
C GLU A 94 15.25 11.72 -8.64
N TYR A 95 15.24 12.83 -7.90
CA TYR A 95 14.29 13.05 -6.81
C TYR A 95 12.84 12.86 -7.23
N THR A 96 12.46 13.35 -8.42
CA THR A 96 11.10 13.26 -8.96
C THR A 96 10.66 11.80 -9.12
N ASP A 97 11.56 10.97 -9.62
CA ASP A 97 11.37 9.54 -9.82
C ASP A 97 11.33 8.78 -8.51
N TYR A 98 12.26 9.06 -7.60
CA TYR A 98 12.26 8.49 -6.25
C TYR A 98 10.96 8.84 -5.51
N ARG A 99 10.53 10.10 -5.54
CA ARG A 99 9.28 10.57 -4.94
C ARG A 99 8.08 9.82 -5.52
N ASN A 100 7.96 9.76 -6.84
CA ASN A 100 6.85 9.11 -7.50
C ASN A 100 6.81 7.59 -7.21
N LEU A 101 7.99 6.97 -7.12
CA LEU A 101 8.13 5.56 -6.73
C LEU A 101 7.63 5.33 -5.29
N ILE A 102 8.15 6.08 -4.31
CA ILE A 102 7.79 5.89 -2.90
C ILE A 102 6.32 6.22 -2.66
N LEU A 103 5.78 7.30 -3.23
CA LEU A 103 4.36 7.62 -3.17
C LEU A 103 3.52 6.48 -3.79
N GLY A 104 3.89 6.04 -4.99
CA GLY A 104 3.21 4.95 -5.68
C GLY A 104 3.22 3.64 -4.89
N LEU A 105 4.25 3.38 -4.07
CA LEU A 105 4.31 2.21 -3.22
C LEU A 105 3.54 2.38 -1.91
N SER A 106 3.53 3.58 -1.33
CA SER A 106 2.82 3.90 -0.10
C SER A 106 1.30 3.89 -0.31
N PHE A 107 0.80 4.62 -1.31
CA PHE A 107 -0.65 4.81 -1.54
C PHE A 107 -1.35 3.64 -2.24
N LYS A 108 -0.60 2.70 -2.83
CA LYS A 108 -1.19 1.44 -3.35
C LYS A 108 -1.55 0.44 -2.26
N LYS A 109 -1.33 0.76 -0.98
CA LYS A 109 -1.72 -0.11 0.12
C LYS A 109 -3.24 -0.03 0.33
N PRO A 110 -3.95 -1.17 0.39
CA PRO A 110 -5.41 -1.21 0.54
C PRO A 110 -5.90 -0.53 1.82
N ILE A 111 -5.04 -0.35 2.81
CA ILE A 111 -5.36 0.38 4.03
C ILE A 111 -5.82 1.82 3.75
N TYR A 112 -5.27 2.51 2.75
CA TYR A 112 -5.73 3.85 2.39
C TYR A 112 -7.17 3.84 1.85
N LEU A 113 -7.55 2.82 1.07
CA LEU A 113 -8.93 2.68 0.60
C LEU A 113 -9.91 2.44 1.75
N VAL A 114 -9.54 1.59 2.71
CA VAL A 114 -10.37 1.32 3.89
C VAL A 114 -10.54 2.60 4.71
N VAL A 115 -9.45 3.31 5.01
CA VAL A 115 -9.51 4.54 5.81
C VAL A 115 -10.31 5.64 5.10
N VAL A 116 -10.08 5.88 3.80
CA VAL A 116 -10.87 6.86 3.02
C VAL A 116 -12.35 6.49 3.04
N GLY A 117 -12.67 5.20 2.84
CA GLY A 117 -14.03 4.70 2.90
C GLY A 117 -14.70 5.00 4.24
N THR A 118 -14.07 4.59 5.34
CA THR A 118 -14.56 4.87 6.71
C THR A 118 -14.74 6.37 6.93
N MET A 119 -13.82 7.20 6.44
CA MET A 119 -13.90 8.65 6.59
C MET A 119 -15.11 9.25 5.84
N LEU A 120 -15.37 8.78 4.62
CA LEU A 120 -16.47 9.25 3.79
C LEU A 120 -17.82 8.87 4.40
N LEU A 121 -17.90 7.70 5.02
CA LEU A 121 -19.08 7.24 5.75
C LEU A 121 -19.37 8.10 6.97
N LEU A 122 -18.34 8.39 7.78
CA LEU A 122 -18.48 9.29 8.92
C LEU A 122 -18.97 10.67 8.49
N LEU A 123 -18.46 11.18 7.37
CA LEU A 123 -18.90 12.45 6.80
C LEU A 123 -20.35 12.40 6.33
N LEU A 124 -20.79 11.31 5.68
CA LEU A 124 -22.20 11.12 5.30
C LEU A 124 -23.12 11.04 6.51
N SER A 125 -22.73 10.30 7.55
CA SER A 125 -23.48 10.22 8.80
C SER A 125 -23.61 11.59 9.47
N PHE A 126 -22.54 12.39 9.45
CA PHE A 126 -22.56 13.75 9.97
C PHE A 126 -23.51 14.67 9.18
N LEU A 127 -23.49 14.61 7.84
CA LEU A 127 -24.37 15.42 7.00
C LEU A 127 -25.85 15.06 7.17
N VAL A 128 -26.16 13.78 7.33
CA VAL A 128 -27.52 13.28 7.45
C VAL A 128 -28.13 13.58 8.81
N ASN A 129 -27.34 13.47 9.87
CA ASN A 129 -27.84 13.55 11.24
C ASN A 129 -27.29 14.79 11.98
N SER A 130 -27.02 15.87 11.24
CA SER A 130 -26.26 17.02 11.75
C SER A 130 -26.88 17.66 13.01
N GLU A 131 -28.21 17.74 13.11
CA GLU A 131 -28.91 18.33 14.26
C GLU A 131 -28.81 17.50 15.55
N ASN A 132 -28.84 16.16 15.44
CA ASN A 132 -28.64 15.28 16.60
C ASN A 132 -27.16 15.09 16.93
N MET A 133 -26.30 15.10 15.91
CA MET A 133 -24.87 14.89 16.06
C MET A 133 -24.19 16.13 16.68
N THR A 134 -24.63 17.36 16.40
CA THR A 134 -24.07 18.56 17.07
C THR A 134 -24.25 18.53 18.59
N ASN A 135 -25.38 18.02 19.08
CA ASN A 135 -25.64 17.85 20.52
C ASN A 135 -24.79 16.72 21.15
N GLN A 136 -24.47 15.65 20.40
CA GLN A 136 -23.58 14.58 20.87
C GLN A 136 -22.07 14.91 20.70
N PHE A 137 -21.71 15.73 19.72
CA PHE A 137 -20.32 16.10 19.41
C PHE A 137 -19.81 17.31 20.18
N GLY A 138 -20.64 17.97 21.00
CA GLY A 138 -20.21 19.07 21.87
C GLY A 138 -18.98 18.76 22.76
N SER A 139 -18.57 17.50 22.90
CA SER A 139 -17.32 17.10 23.58
C SER A 139 -16.34 16.25 22.75
N ASN A 140 -16.68 15.78 21.54
CA ASN A 140 -15.95 14.69 20.91
C ASN A 140 -15.18 15.09 19.63
N TYR A 141 -14.26 16.05 19.78
CA TYR A 141 -13.34 16.54 18.75
C TYR A 141 -12.36 15.49 18.22
N ILE A 142 -12.28 14.33 18.87
CA ILE A 142 -11.34 13.25 18.57
C ILE A 142 -11.49 12.76 17.11
N LEU A 143 -12.72 12.68 16.60
CA LEU A 143 -12.98 12.22 15.23
C LEU A 143 -12.41 13.20 14.19
N LEU A 144 -12.61 14.50 14.39
CA LEU A 144 -12.05 15.54 13.53
C LEU A 144 -10.51 15.55 13.58
N ILE A 145 -9.92 15.26 14.75
CA ILE A 145 -8.47 15.11 14.88
C ILE A 145 -7.96 13.92 14.05
N PHE A 146 -8.61 12.76 14.09
CA PHE A 146 -8.22 11.61 13.27
C PHE A 146 -8.35 11.89 11.76
N ILE A 147 -9.41 12.58 11.35
CA ILE A 147 -9.58 13.05 9.97
C ILE A 147 -8.43 13.98 9.58
N GLY A 148 -8.12 14.97 10.42
CA GLY A 148 -7.04 15.91 10.21
C GLY A 148 -5.68 15.20 10.06
N ILE A 149 -5.36 14.28 10.96
CA ILE A 149 -4.12 13.47 10.90
C ILE A 149 -4.06 12.67 9.61
N PHE A 150 -5.16 12.03 9.21
CA PHE A 150 -5.18 11.22 8.00
C PHE A 150 -4.98 12.07 6.74
N LEU A 151 -5.68 13.22 6.64
CA LEU A 151 -5.52 14.18 5.54
C LEU A 151 -4.12 14.80 5.51
N PHE A 152 -3.46 14.94 6.66
CA PHE A 152 -2.09 15.44 6.76
C PHE A 152 -1.02 14.38 6.45
N SER A 153 -1.37 13.08 6.50
CA SER A 153 -0.42 11.98 6.28
C SER A 153 0.31 11.99 4.92
N PRO A 154 -0.30 12.39 3.78
CA PRO A 154 0.41 12.49 2.51
C PRO A 154 1.44 13.61 2.53
N PHE A 155 1.13 14.73 3.18
CA PHE A 155 2.05 15.83 3.35
C PHE A 155 3.28 15.40 4.18
N LEU A 156 3.05 14.73 5.32
CA LEU A 156 4.14 14.15 6.13
C LEU A 156 4.99 13.16 5.33
N THR A 157 4.34 12.35 4.48
CA THR A 157 5.05 11.40 3.61
C THR A 157 5.95 12.14 2.60
N LEU A 158 5.46 13.21 1.97
CA LEU A 158 6.25 14.03 1.05
C LEU A 158 7.45 14.68 1.74
N VAL A 159 7.25 15.25 2.93
CA VAL A 159 8.33 15.84 3.73
C VAL A 159 9.38 14.78 4.08
N ASN A 160 8.95 13.58 4.50
CA ASN A 160 9.86 12.51 4.85
C ASN A 160 10.63 11.97 3.62
N ILE A 161 9.98 11.85 2.46
CA ILE A 161 10.65 11.47 1.20
C ILE A 161 11.72 12.48 0.85
N LYS A 162 11.40 13.78 0.89
CA LYS A 162 12.34 14.85 0.61
C LYS A 162 13.52 14.81 1.57
N ARG A 163 13.26 14.74 2.88
CA ARG A 163 14.30 14.62 3.90
C ARG A 163 15.18 13.40 3.66
N GLN A 164 14.61 12.24 3.38
CA GLN A 164 15.37 11.00 3.14
C GLN A 164 16.25 11.10 1.89
N TYR A 165 15.76 11.74 0.83
CA TYR A 165 16.55 11.98 -0.38
C TYR A 165 17.67 12.99 -0.14
N ASP A 166 17.36 14.11 0.53
CA ASP A 166 18.31 15.21 0.77
C ASP A 166 19.44 14.77 1.74
N THR A 167 19.14 13.92 2.72
CA THR A 167 20.10 13.44 3.73
C THR A 167 20.90 12.22 3.30
N SER A 168 20.43 11.46 2.31
CA SER A 168 21.11 10.24 1.85
C SER A 168 21.97 10.54 0.63
N ARG A 169 23.28 10.72 0.87
CA ARG A 169 24.26 10.92 -0.21
C ARG A 169 24.19 9.81 -1.27
N ILE A 170 23.99 8.56 -0.82
CA ILE A 170 23.84 7.38 -1.67
C ILE A 170 22.73 7.58 -2.72
N LEU A 171 21.59 8.20 -2.38
CA LEU A 171 20.49 8.39 -3.35
C LEU A 171 20.78 9.45 -4.43
N GLN A 172 21.78 10.30 -4.20
CA GLN A 172 22.17 11.40 -5.08
C GLN A 172 23.37 11.05 -5.97
N GLU A 173 24.00 9.89 -5.74
CA GLU A 173 25.18 9.46 -6.48
C GLU A 173 24.84 8.79 -7.81
N LYS A 174 25.79 8.86 -8.74
CA LYS A 174 25.74 8.11 -9.99
C LYS A 174 26.18 6.68 -9.73
N PHE A 175 25.31 5.74 -10.04
CA PHE A 175 25.59 4.31 -9.89
C PHE A 175 26.05 3.70 -11.19
N LYS A 176 27.00 2.77 -11.09
CA LYS A 176 27.37 1.79 -12.10
C LYS A 176 26.91 0.42 -11.63
N TYR A 177 26.12 -0.25 -12.45
CA TYR A 177 25.63 -1.59 -12.18
C TYR A 177 26.27 -2.57 -13.14
N TYR A 178 26.76 -3.69 -12.61
CA TYR A 178 27.24 -4.82 -13.39
C TYR A 178 26.33 -6.00 -13.10
N LEU A 179 25.52 -6.38 -14.10
CA LEU A 179 24.54 -7.45 -14.00
C LEU A 179 25.13 -8.70 -14.63
N THR A 180 25.30 -9.74 -13.82
CA THR A 180 25.82 -11.05 -14.24
C THR A 180 24.78 -12.15 -14.00
N ASN A 181 25.01 -13.36 -14.49
CA ASN A 181 24.13 -14.51 -14.19
C ASN A 181 23.98 -14.80 -12.69
N GLU A 182 25.01 -14.52 -11.89
CA GLU A 182 25.07 -14.91 -10.48
C GLU A 182 24.76 -13.74 -9.52
N SER A 183 25.12 -12.52 -9.92
CA SER A 183 25.05 -11.36 -9.03
C SER A 183 24.83 -10.04 -9.74
N ILE A 184 24.45 -9.05 -8.93
CA ILE A 184 24.49 -7.63 -9.26
C ILE A 184 25.58 -6.97 -8.43
N ARG A 185 26.53 -6.32 -9.09
CA ARG A 185 27.48 -5.40 -8.45
C ARG A 185 27.00 -3.96 -8.64
N ILE A 186 26.99 -3.21 -7.55
CA ILE A 186 26.57 -1.80 -7.49
C ILE A 186 27.79 -1.01 -7.04
N LYS A 187 28.26 -0.11 -7.89
CA LYS A 187 29.40 0.77 -7.60
C LYS A 187 28.99 2.22 -7.72
N SER A 188 29.42 3.04 -6.76
CA SER A 188 29.24 4.50 -6.72
C SER A 188 30.47 5.11 -6.05
N GLU A 189 30.42 6.39 -5.68
CA GLU A 189 31.55 7.02 -4.98
C GLU A 189 31.70 6.46 -3.56
N THR A 190 30.58 6.17 -2.89
CA THR A 190 30.58 5.76 -1.47
C THR A 190 30.19 4.30 -1.24
N LEU A 191 29.78 3.58 -2.28
CA LEU A 191 29.33 2.18 -2.19
C LEU A 191 29.99 1.31 -3.27
N ASP A 192 30.53 0.16 -2.86
CA ASP A 192 30.85 -0.98 -3.74
C ASP A 192 30.26 -2.24 -3.09
N SER A 193 29.18 -2.76 -3.66
CA SER A 193 28.43 -3.89 -3.10
C SER A 193 28.16 -4.93 -4.18
N VAL A 194 28.41 -6.20 -3.85
CA VAL A 194 28.02 -7.35 -4.68
C VAL A 194 26.90 -8.09 -3.96
N GLN A 195 25.78 -8.28 -4.64
CA GLN A 195 24.63 -9.01 -4.11
C GLN A 195 24.27 -10.13 -5.08
N LYS A 196 24.27 -11.38 -4.60
CA LYS A 196 23.82 -12.52 -5.40
C LYS A 196 22.31 -12.48 -5.59
N TRP A 197 21.82 -12.98 -6.72
CA TRP A 197 20.38 -12.97 -7.00
C TRP A 197 19.57 -13.78 -5.99
N GLU A 198 20.16 -14.86 -5.46
CA GLU A 198 19.59 -15.72 -4.42
C GLU A 198 19.28 -14.99 -3.09
N HIS A 199 19.92 -13.85 -2.83
CA HIS A 199 19.68 -13.05 -1.62
C HIS A 199 18.43 -12.16 -1.73
N PHE A 200 17.85 -12.02 -2.92
CA PHE A 200 16.62 -11.26 -3.09
C PHE A 200 15.39 -12.15 -2.88
N ASP A 201 14.55 -11.78 -1.93
CA ASP A 201 13.29 -12.49 -1.66
C ASP A 201 12.23 -12.23 -2.73
N GLN A 202 12.36 -11.11 -3.44
CA GLN A 202 11.36 -10.70 -4.41
C GLN A 202 11.92 -9.72 -5.45
N VAL A 203 11.56 -9.95 -6.71
CA VAL A 203 11.63 -8.95 -7.77
C VAL A 203 10.24 -8.41 -8.08
N ARG A 204 10.08 -7.08 -8.07
CA ARG A 204 8.85 -6.41 -8.51
C ARG A 204 9.16 -5.49 -9.67
N GLU A 205 8.48 -5.73 -10.77
CA GLU A 205 8.53 -4.86 -11.93
C GLU A 205 7.42 -3.81 -11.87
N THR A 206 7.78 -2.57 -12.19
CA THR A 206 6.87 -1.45 -12.41
C THR A 206 7.04 -0.90 -13.83
N LYS A 207 6.26 0.11 -14.21
CA LYS A 207 6.39 0.74 -15.54
C LYS A 207 7.80 1.30 -15.78
N ARG A 208 8.44 1.86 -14.74
CA ARG A 208 9.75 2.53 -14.85
C ARG A 208 10.92 1.77 -14.19
N PHE A 209 10.65 0.91 -13.22
CA PHE A 209 11.70 0.32 -12.38
C PHE A 209 11.59 -1.20 -12.25
N PHE A 210 12.74 -1.85 -12.13
CA PHE A 210 12.88 -3.14 -11.44
C PHE A 210 13.25 -2.87 -9.98
N LEU A 211 12.48 -3.45 -9.06
CA LEU A 211 12.67 -3.29 -7.62
C LEU A 211 13.07 -4.65 -7.03
N PHE A 212 14.24 -4.70 -6.42
CA PHE A 212 14.75 -5.88 -5.73
C PHE A 212 14.59 -5.67 -4.23
N TYR A 213 14.04 -6.68 -3.57
CA TYR A 213 13.73 -6.62 -2.14
C TYR A 213 14.58 -7.62 -1.38
N HIS A 214 15.13 -7.15 -0.26
CA HIS A 214 15.59 -8.00 0.83
C HIS A 214 14.62 -7.79 2.01
N GLY A 215 13.87 -8.83 2.31
CA GLY A 215 12.74 -8.84 3.23
C GLY A 215 11.63 -7.86 2.81
N LYS A 216 11.55 -6.75 3.55
CA LYS A 216 10.55 -5.67 3.34
C LYS A 216 11.13 -4.42 2.69
N THR A 217 12.45 -4.32 2.65
CA THR A 217 13.14 -3.10 2.25
C THR A 217 13.54 -3.22 0.79
N ILE A 218 13.31 -2.15 0.04
CA ILE A 218 13.84 -2.06 -1.32
C ILE A 218 15.34 -1.87 -1.18
N THR A 219 16.13 -2.84 -1.63
CA THR A 219 17.58 -2.79 -1.55
C THR A 219 18.19 -2.24 -2.82
N THR A 220 17.59 -2.55 -3.98
CA THR A 220 18.08 -2.08 -5.28
C THR A 220 16.94 -1.62 -6.17
N ILE A 221 17.13 -0.46 -6.80
CA ILE A 221 16.21 0.14 -7.75
C ILE A 221 16.98 0.28 -9.07
N LEU A 222 16.55 -0.45 -10.10
CA LEU A 222 17.09 -0.28 -11.45
C LEU A 222 16.06 0.46 -12.30
N ASP A 223 16.46 1.62 -12.84
CA ASP A 223 15.65 2.36 -13.79
C ASP A 223 15.76 1.72 -15.17
N LYS A 224 14.61 1.41 -15.77
CA LYS A 224 14.53 0.83 -17.11
C LYS A 224 15.11 1.74 -18.19
N ARG A 225 15.18 3.06 -17.95
CA ARG A 225 15.80 4.03 -18.86
C ARG A 225 17.32 3.86 -18.97
N MET A 226 17.96 3.16 -18.03
CA MET A 226 19.39 2.89 -18.09
C MET A 226 19.75 1.78 -19.09
N PHE A 227 18.77 0.98 -19.52
CA PHE A 227 18.96 -0.15 -20.40
C PHE A 227 18.84 0.27 -21.87
N SER A 228 19.64 -0.34 -22.75
CA SER A 228 19.28 -0.37 -24.16
C SER A 228 18.02 -1.24 -24.37
N GLU A 229 17.34 -1.08 -25.51
CA GLU A 229 16.13 -1.86 -25.78
C GLU A 229 16.40 -3.38 -25.78
N LYS A 230 17.55 -3.79 -26.30
CA LYS A 230 17.99 -5.19 -26.28
C LYS A 230 18.26 -5.68 -24.85
N ASP A 231 19.02 -4.92 -24.07
CA ASP A 231 19.36 -5.28 -22.69
C ASP A 231 18.12 -5.33 -21.81
N LEU A 232 17.16 -4.43 -22.03
CA LEU A 232 15.91 -4.39 -21.29
C LEU A 232 15.08 -5.66 -21.54
N GLN A 233 14.98 -6.09 -22.81
CA GLN A 233 14.28 -7.32 -23.17
C GLN A 233 14.97 -8.55 -22.58
N GLU A 234 16.29 -8.62 -22.68
CA GLU A 234 17.10 -9.70 -22.14
C GLU A 234 16.95 -9.80 -20.61
N PHE A 235 17.08 -8.65 -19.92
CA PHE A 235 16.91 -8.58 -18.47
C PHE A 235 15.47 -8.87 -18.04
N HIS A 236 14.46 -8.54 -18.85
CA HIS A 236 13.07 -8.91 -18.57
C HIS A 236 12.85 -10.43 -18.65
N ILE A 237 13.54 -11.13 -19.56
CA ILE A 237 13.52 -12.60 -19.62
C ILE A 237 14.23 -13.18 -18.39
N PHE A 238 15.41 -12.65 -18.06
CA PHE A 238 16.18 -13.06 -16.88
C PHE A 238 15.39 -12.87 -15.57
N THR A 239 14.81 -11.69 -15.33
CA THR A 239 14.01 -11.45 -14.11
C THR A 239 12.75 -12.33 -14.00
N LYS A 240 12.29 -12.93 -15.11
CA LYS A 240 11.23 -13.95 -15.09
C LYS A 240 11.75 -15.35 -14.74
N SER A 241 13.02 -15.66 -14.96
CA SER A 241 13.62 -16.94 -14.54
C SER A 241 13.90 -16.96 -13.03
N LEU A 242 14.12 -15.78 -12.43
CA LEU A 242 14.24 -15.57 -10.98
C LEU A 242 12.91 -15.71 -10.20
N LYS A 243 11.84 -16.32 -10.74
CA LYS A 243 10.46 -16.29 -10.17
C LYS A 243 9.96 -17.56 -9.49
#